data_AF-A0A7C6TDR5-F1
#
_entry.id   AF-A0A7C6TDR5-F1
#
_cell.length_a   1.000
_cell.length_b   1.000
_cell.length_c   1.000
_cell.angle_alpha   90.00
_cell.angle_beta   90.00
_cell.angle_gamma   90.00
#
_symmetry.space_group_name_H-M   'P 1'
#
loop_
_entity.id
_entity.type
_entity.pdbx_description
1 polymer ?
#
loop_
_entity_poly.entity_id
_entity_poly.type
_entity_poly.pdbx_seq_one_letter_code
_entity_poly.pdbx_strand_id
1 'polypeptide(L)'
;MRRVVGALLLCLFWGSAAWGLDVVRDGKPVARIVVPDEADSYTTQAAGWIRDYVKKATGAELAVVPEGQDTGQGPRLALGATKAARQARVRADDLAWDGCRLVVKGDTLFLVGRDEDGVGKADYKAPKGTCRAATAFLEEFCGVRWLAPTPLGEVVPQRRDISVPDDLNRVIVPAFGYANGRLIYGVRTPASYANNFREALRLYTAGGHTWPVFVPLERYYEEHPEYFALINGQRSNSRMNHLCTTNPDVKRLLLEGLRGKFDEGYDWAQLAQSDGYRRCECPNCEAMDNYREWGRGDAFLFKTLAENPCERVLKLHRDIAEQCRRSHPNKKVHLLSYGPTTMPSRAFDKFPDNVVVELCNTDPRVL
;
A
#
# COMPACT_ATOMS: atom_id res chain seq x y z
N MET A 1 16.85 -10.49 84.31
CA MET A 1 16.08 -9.79 83.25
C MET A 1 16.67 -10.17 81.89
N ARG A 2 15.79 -10.52 80.95
CA ARG A 2 16.04 -11.35 79.76
C ARG A 2 16.81 -10.61 78.65
N ARG A 3 17.78 -11.32 78.04
CA ARG A 3 18.41 -10.97 76.75
C ARG A 3 17.45 -11.33 75.62
N VAL A 4 17.15 -10.39 74.73
CA VAL A 4 16.39 -10.61 73.49
C VAL A 4 17.39 -10.81 72.36
N VAL A 5 17.37 -11.99 71.75
CA VAL A 5 18.13 -12.33 70.54
C VAL A 5 17.24 -11.98 69.34
N GLY A 6 17.73 -11.09 68.46
CA GLY A 6 17.05 -10.75 67.22
C GLY A 6 17.32 -11.80 66.15
N ALA A 7 16.26 -12.33 65.53
CA ALA A 7 16.34 -13.17 64.35
C ALA A 7 16.16 -12.30 63.10
N LEU A 8 17.18 -12.26 62.24
CA LEU A 8 17.06 -11.72 60.87
C LEU A 8 16.34 -12.76 60.00
N LEU A 9 15.15 -12.40 59.51
CA LEU A 9 14.48 -13.11 58.42
C LEU A 9 15.04 -12.61 57.09
N LEU A 10 15.89 -13.42 56.46
CA LEU A 10 16.24 -13.27 55.04
C LEU A 10 15.05 -13.74 54.20
N CYS A 11 14.32 -12.80 53.59
CA CYS A 11 13.41 -13.11 52.50
C CYS A 11 14.23 -13.42 51.24
N LEU A 12 14.38 -14.71 50.93
CA LEU A 12 14.83 -15.17 49.62
C LEU A 12 13.75 -14.82 48.59
N PHE A 13 13.98 -13.78 47.79
CA PHE A 13 13.22 -13.54 46.57
C PHE A 13 13.52 -14.67 45.59
N TRP A 14 12.62 -15.63 45.48
CA TRP A 14 12.56 -16.51 44.32
C TRP A 14 12.21 -15.63 43.11
N GLY A 15 13.20 -15.41 42.25
CA GLY A 15 12.98 -14.79 40.96
C GLY A 15 11.97 -15.63 40.18
N SER A 16 10.78 -15.08 39.97
CA SER A 16 9.86 -15.56 38.94
C SER A 16 10.63 -15.59 37.62
N ALA A 17 10.82 -16.78 37.06
CA ALA A 17 11.31 -16.96 35.69
C ALA A 17 10.53 -16.00 34.78
N ALA A 18 11.23 -15.25 33.93
CA ALA A 18 10.59 -14.31 33.02
C ALA A 18 9.73 -15.08 32.00
N TRP A 19 8.44 -14.78 31.93
CA TRP A 19 7.46 -15.36 30.99
C TRP A 19 7.62 -14.72 29.61
N GLY A 20 8.77 -14.94 28.97
CA GLY A 20 9.03 -14.36 27.65
C GLY A 20 10.19 -15.01 26.91
N LEU A 21 10.09 -14.98 25.58
CA LEU A 21 11.18 -15.31 24.68
C LEU A 21 12.15 -14.11 24.63
N ASP A 22 13.31 -14.27 25.25
CA ASP A 22 14.34 -13.23 25.27
C ASP A 22 15.03 -13.10 23.90
N VAL A 23 15.16 -11.86 23.43
CA VAL A 23 15.90 -11.48 22.21
C VAL A 23 17.27 -10.90 22.59
N VAL A 24 17.25 -10.00 23.56
CA VAL A 24 18.43 -9.42 24.21
C VAL A 24 18.25 -9.55 25.71
N ARG A 25 19.29 -10.04 26.39
CA ARG A 25 19.31 -10.17 27.85
C ARG A 25 20.60 -9.62 28.41
N ASP A 26 20.50 -8.77 29.43
CA ASP A 26 21.63 -8.11 30.09
C ASP A 26 22.54 -7.35 29.12
N GLY A 27 21.97 -6.78 28.05
CA GLY A 27 22.70 -6.08 26.99
C GLY A 27 23.46 -7.00 26.03
N LYS A 28 23.21 -8.32 26.06
CA LYS A 28 23.83 -9.31 25.18
C LYS A 28 22.78 -9.92 24.24
N PRO A 29 23.13 -10.15 22.96
CA PRO A 29 22.24 -10.84 22.05
C PRO A 29 22.13 -12.31 22.50
N VAL A 30 20.91 -12.76 22.77
CA VAL A 30 20.62 -14.17 23.08
C VAL A 30 19.81 -14.86 21.99
N ALA A 31 19.24 -14.07 21.07
CA ALA A 31 18.61 -14.56 19.85
C ALA A 31 19.44 -14.24 18.60
N ARG A 32 19.00 -14.82 17.48
CA ARG A 32 19.49 -14.53 16.12
C ARG A 32 18.32 -14.39 15.15
N ILE A 33 18.53 -13.66 14.07
CA ILE A 33 17.57 -13.51 12.99
C ILE A 33 17.87 -14.58 11.93
N VAL A 34 16.87 -15.39 11.60
CA VAL A 34 16.96 -16.44 10.60
C VAL A 34 16.08 -16.09 9.41
N VAL A 35 16.65 -16.08 8.21
CA VAL A 35 15.96 -15.75 6.95
C VAL A 35 16.02 -16.94 5.98
N PRO A 36 15.14 -17.03 4.96
CA PRO A 36 15.24 -18.06 3.93
C PRO A 36 16.62 -18.06 3.24
N ASP A 37 17.05 -19.21 2.75
CA ASP A 37 18.33 -19.34 2.00
C ASP A 37 18.38 -18.40 0.79
N GLU A 38 17.24 -18.24 0.12
CA GLU A 38 17.03 -17.34 -1.01
C GLU A 38 16.07 -16.21 -0.62
N ALA A 39 16.40 -15.49 0.47
CA ALA A 39 15.60 -14.36 0.92
C ALA A 39 15.58 -13.25 -0.13
N ASP A 40 14.38 -12.74 -0.44
CA ASP A 40 14.22 -11.58 -1.31
C ASP A 40 14.83 -10.30 -0.68
N SER A 41 14.92 -9.24 -1.48
CA SER A 41 15.53 -7.98 -1.05
C SER A 41 14.76 -7.25 0.06
N TYR A 42 13.45 -7.47 0.23
CA TYR A 42 12.63 -6.90 1.30
C TYR A 42 12.79 -7.67 2.60
N THR A 43 12.79 -9.00 2.53
CA THR A 43 13.07 -9.87 3.68
C THR A 43 14.46 -9.58 4.24
N THR A 44 15.46 -9.48 3.37
CA THR A 44 16.84 -9.10 3.75
C THR A 44 16.89 -7.71 4.39
N GLN A 45 16.17 -6.74 3.81
CA GLN A 45 16.11 -5.38 4.33
C GLN A 45 15.41 -5.32 5.70
N ALA A 46 14.32 -6.07 5.88
CA ALA A 46 13.60 -6.18 7.14
C ALA A 46 14.47 -6.80 8.26
N ALA A 47 15.27 -7.83 7.94
CA ALA A 47 16.26 -8.37 8.88
C ALA A 47 17.29 -7.32 9.30
N GLY A 48 17.77 -6.52 8.33
CA GLY A 48 18.64 -5.38 8.58
C GLY A 48 18.02 -4.36 9.54
N TRP A 49 16.74 -4.00 9.34
CA TRP A 49 16.06 -3.09 10.26
C TRP A 49 16.00 -3.64 11.69
N ILE A 50 15.63 -4.92 11.87
CA ILE A 50 15.58 -5.52 13.21
C ILE A 50 16.97 -5.43 13.86
N ARG A 51 18.02 -5.90 13.18
CA ARG A 51 19.39 -5.85 13.70
C ARG A 51 19.81 -4.43 14.07
N ASP A 52 19.61 -3.47 13.17
CA ASP A 52 20.10 -2.11 13.33
C ASP A 52 19.36 -1.39 14.48
N TYR A 53 18.03 -1.53 14.59
CA TYR A 53 17.26 -0.89 15.66
C TYR A 53 17.43 -1.58 17.01
N VAL A 54 17.58 -2.91 17.06
CA VAL A 54 17.95 -3.61 18.31
C VAL A 54 19.32 -3.16 18.80
N LYS A 55 20.30 -3.01 17.90
CA LYS A 55 21.63 -2.49 18.24
C LYS A 55 21.58 -1.04 18.72
N LYS A 56 20.81 -0.17 18.06
CA LYS A 56 20.60 1.21 18.51
C LYS A 56 19.96 1.28 19.91
N ALA A 57 19.01 0.39 20.21
CA ALA A 57 18.30 0.39 21.48
C ALA A 57 19.11 -0.20 22.63
N THR A 58 19.94 -1.22 22.36
CA THR A 58 20.54 -2.06 23.42
C THR A 58 22.06 -2.16 23.40
N GLY A 59 22.70 -1.75 22.30
CA GLY A 59 24.10 -2.04 22.01
C GLY A 59 24.37 -3.48 21.53
N ALA A 60 23.42 -4.40 21.67
CA ALA A 60 23.56 -5.79 21.22
C ALA A 60 23.32 -5.93 19.71
N GLU A 61 24.19 -6.66 19.02
CA GLU A 61 24.04 -6.95 17.60
C GLU A 61 23.58 -8.38 17.38
N LEU A 62 22.38 -8.55 16.81
CA LEU A 62 21.85 -9.86 16.45
C LEU A 62 22.53 -10.37 15.17
N ALA A 63 22.94 -11.63 15.16
CA ALA A 63 23.39 -12.30 13.94
C ALA A 63 22.20 -12.46 12.96
N VAL A 64 22.44 -12.27 11.67
CA VAL A 64 21.49 -12.58 10.59
C VAL A 64 22.06 -13.77 9.82
N VAL A 65 21.33 -14.89 9.78
CA VAL A 65 21.83 -16.16 9.25
C VAL A 65 20.79 -16.77 8.27
N PRO A 66 21.21 -17.24 7.08
CA PRO A 66 20.36 -18.06 6.23
C PRO A 66 19.99 -19.38 6.91
N GLU A 67 18.75 -19.85 6.74
CA GLU A 67 18.24 -21.01 7.47
C GLU A 67 19.03 -22.32 7.26
N GLY A 68 19.64 -22.52 6.09
CA GLY A 68 20.50 -23.68 5.80
C GLY A 68 21.85 -23.63 6.51
N GLN A 69 22.23 -22.47 7.05
CA GLN A 69 23.45 -22.25 7.82
C GLN A 69 23.18 -22.06 9.32
N ASP A 70 21.91 -22.10 9.73
CA ASP A 70 21.53 -21.94 11.13
C ASP A 70 21.90 -23.19 11.95
N THR A 71 23.04 -23.11 12.63
CA THR A 71 23.52 -24.12 13.59
C THR A 71 23.46 -23.62 15.03
N GLY A 72 22.90 -22.43 15.26
CA GLY A 72 22.88 -21.79 16.57
C GLY A 72 21.93 -22.48 17.55
N GLN A 73 22.27 -22.40 18.84
CA GLN A 73 21.38 -22.79 19.93
C GLN A 73 20.67 -21.56 20.51
N GLY A 74 19.53 -21.78 21.15
CA GLY A 74 18.74 -20.72 21.80
C GLY A 74 17.75 -20.02 20.86
N PRO A 75 17.12 -18.94 21.35
CA PRO A 75 16.04 -18.26 20.64
C PRO A 75 16.37 -17.81 19.22
N ARG A 76 15.36 -17.78 18.35
CA ARG A 76 15.49 -17.24 16.99
C ARG A 76 14.26 -16.46 16.54
N LEU A 77 14.51 -15.47 15.70
CA LEU A 77 13.52 -14.69 14.97
C LEU A 77 13.49 -15.23 13.54
N ALA A 78 12.54 -16.12 13.24
CA ALA A 78 12.33 -16.65 11.90
C ALA A 78 11.53 -15.64 11.07
N LEU A 79 12.22 -14.92 10.19
CA LEU A 79 11.67 -13.81 9.42
C LEU A 79 11.33 -14.25 7.99
N GLY A 80 10.10 -14.01 7.54
CA GLY A 80 9.62 -14.40 6.22
C GLY A 80 9.33 -15.90 6.06
N ALA A 81 9.25 -16.36 4.81
CA ALA A 81 8.77 -17.70 4.44
C ALA A 81 9.80 -18.84 4.64
N THR A 82 10.44 -18.89 5.82
CA THR A 82 11.42 -19.92 6.22
C THR A 82 10.81 -21.34 6.25
N LYS A 83 11.66 -22.37 6.12
CA LYS A 83 11.32 -23.79 6.34
C LYS A 83 10.70 -23.99 7.72
N ALA A 84 11.24 -23.35 8.76
CA ALA A 84 10.71 -23.41 10.11
C ALA A 84 9.27 -22.88 10.19
N ALA A 85 8.98 -21.73 9.56
CA ALA A 85 7.63 -21.17 9.52
C ALA A 85 6.63 -22.12 8.82
N ARG A 86 7.06 -22.73 7.70
CA ARG A 86 6.24 -23.73 6.97
C ARG A 86 5.95 -24.97 7.83
N GLN A 87 6.97 -25.53 8.48
CA GLN A 87 6.83 -26.69 9.37
C GLN A 87 5.91 -26.39 10.56
N ALA A 88 6.07 -25.20 11.15
CA ALA A 88 5.23 -24.69 12.23
C ALA A 88 3.82 -24.27 11.78
N ARG A 89 3.53 -24.33 10.46
CA ARG A 89 2.27 -23.90 9.83
C ARG A 89 1.91 -22.44 10.15
N VAL A 90 2.91 -21.57 10.28
CA VAL A 90 2.72 -20.12 10.38
C VAL A 90 2.86 -19.56 8.97
N ARG A 91 1.73 -19.22 8.36
CA ARG A 91 1.65 -18.71 6.98
C ARG A 91 0.99 -17.34 6.97
N ALA A 92 0.87 -16.68 5.83
CA ALA A 92 0.21 -15.38 5.68
C ALA A 92 -0.59 -15.22 4.37
N ASP A 93 -0.71 -16.30 3.60
CA ASP A 93 -1.43 -16.35 2.32
C ASP A 93 -2.94 -16.09 2.45
N ASP A 94 -3.50 -16.27 3.63
CA ASP A 94 -4.90 -16.00 3.95
C ASP A 94 -5.18 -14.53 4.34
N LEU A 95 -4.15 -13.71 4.52
CA LEU A 95 -4.31 -12.32 4.96
C LEU A 95 -4.54 -11.37 3.79
N ALA A 96 -5.32 -10.32 4.01
CA ALA A 96 -5.46 -9.24 3.03
C ALA A 96 -4.22 -8.35 3.00
N TRP A 97 -3.95 -7.75 1.84
CA TRP A 97 -2.88 -6.76 1.63
C TRP A 97 -1.50 -7.30 2.06
N ASP A 98 -0.69 -6.49 2.73
CA ASP A 98 0.56 -6.89 3.37
C ASP A 98 0.34 -7.31 4.85
N GLY A 99 -0.78 -7.98 5.14
CA GLY A 99 -1.04 -8.50 6.48
C GLY A 99 0.07 -9.43 6.97
N CYS A 100 0.25 -9.49 8.29
CA CYS A 100 1.33 -10.26 8.89
C CYS A 100 0.95 -10.93 10.23
N ARG A 101 1.86 -11.79 10.69
CA ARG A 101 1.78 -12.54 11.93
C ARG A 101 3.07 -12.42 12.73
N LEU A 102 2.92 -12.25 14.04
CA LEU A 102 3.98 -12.38 15.04
C LEU A 102 3.56 -13.51 15.98
N VAL A 103 4.24 -14.65 15.93
CA VAL A 103 3.82 -15.86 16.65
C VAL A 103 5.02 -16.48 17.33
N VAL A 104 4.93 -16.77 18.62
CA VAL A 104 5.93 -17.58 19.33
C VAL A 104 5.46 -19.04 19.35
N LYS A 105 6.36 -19.96 19.00
CA LYS A 105 6.21 -21.38 19.30
C LYS A 105 7.56 -21.94 19.76
N GLY A 106 7.61 -22.44 20.99
CA GLY A 106 8.85 -22.90 21.60
C GLY A 106 9.86 -21.76 21.71
N ASP A 107 11.06 -21.95 21.16
CA ASP A 107 12.16 -20.99 21.17
C ASP A 107 12.16 -20.04 19.95
N THR A 108 11.10 -20.04 19.15
CA THR A 108 11.08 -19.33 17.87
C THR A 108 9.96 -18.28 17.82
N LEU A 109 10.34 -17.02 17.59
CA LEU A 109 9.43 -15.96 17.17
C LEU A 109 9.37 -15.94 15.64
N PHE A 110 8.20 -16.26 15.09
CA PHE A 110 7.88 -16.17 13.68
C PHE A 110 7.38 -14.77 13.35
N LEU A 111 8.05 -14.11 12.41
CA LEU A 111 7.68 -12.81 11.84
C LEU A 111 7.37 -13.03 10.36
N VAL A 112 6.11 -13.36 10.05
CA VAL A 112 5.71 -13.84 8.71
C VAL A 112 4.65 -12.92 8.13
N GLY A 113 4.81 -12.50 6.88
CA GLY A 113 3.81 -11.69 6.21
C GLY A 113 3.41 -12.18 4.83
N ARG A 114 2.33 -11.61 4.31
CA ARG A 114 1.91 -11.80 2.93
C ARG A 114 2.84 -11.00 2.03
N ASP A 115 3.68 -11.71 1.30
CA ASP A 115 4.65 -11.13 0.38
C ASP A 115 4.32 -11.58 -1.05
N GLU A 116 4.30 -10.64 -1.99
CA GLU A 116 4.18 -10.90 -3.42
C GLU A 116 5.15 -9.99 -4.18
N ASP A 117 5.52 -10.38 -5.39
CA ASP A 117 6.32 -9.56 -6.29
C ASP A 117 5.45 -8.48 -6.95
N GLY A 118 6.01 -7.27 -7.11
CA GLY A 118 5.37 -6.24 -7.90
C GLY A 118 5.73 -6.33 -9.38
N VAL A 119 5.38 -5.29 -10.14
CA VAL A 119 5.54 -5.29 -11.60
C VAL A 119 6.79 -4.51 -12.01
N GLY A 120 7.82 -5.20 -12.50
CA GLY A 120 9.05 -4.59 -13.03
C GLY A 120 9.70 -3.61 -12.05
N LYS A 121 9.91 -2.35 -12.46
CA LYS A 121 10.52 -1.31 -11.61
C LYS A 121 9.61 -0.85 -10.46
N ALA A 122 8.34 -1.21 -10.48
CA ALA A 122 7.36 -0.91 -9.44
C ALA A 122 7.19 -2.06 -8.44
N ASP A 123 8.23 -2.85 -8.20
CA ASP A 123 8.19 -4.00 -7.28
C ASP A 123 7.79 -3.63 -5.83
N TYR A 124 7.98 -2.37 -5.44
CA TYR A 124 7.51 -1.85 -4.14
C TYR A 124 5.98 -1.74 -4.02
N LYS A 125 5.24 -1.87 -5.13
CA LYS A 125 3.78 -1.84 -5.20
C LYS A 125 3.21 -3.25 -5.18
N ALA A 126 3.35 -3.92 -4.05
CA ALA A 126 2.84 -5.27 -3.81
C ALA A 126 2.79 -5.52 -2.30
N PRO A 127 2.03 -6.54 -1.83
CA PRO A 127 2.16 -7.03 -0.47
C PRO A 127 3.61 -7.28 -0.07
N LYS A 128 4.07 -6.64 1.01
CA LYS A 128 5.39 -6.84 1.64
C LYS A 128 5.21 -6.99 3.16
N GLY A 129 4.40 -7.95 3.57
CA GLY A 129 3.99 -8.14 4.96
C GLY A 129 5.13 -8.54 5.89
N THR A 130 6.22 -9.13 5.39
CA THR A 130 7.38 -9.44 6.24
C THR A 130 8.04 -8.16 6.76
N CYS A 131 8.09 -7.10 5.94
CA CYS A 131 8.47 -5.76 6.38
C CYS A 131 7.52 -5.21 7.46
N ARG A 132 6.21 -5.49 7.36
CA ARG A 132 5.24 -5.13 8.41
C ARG A 132 5.47 -5.91 9.70
N ALA A 133 5.75 -7.21 9.64
CA ALA A 133 6.04 -8.01 10.83
C ALA A 133 7.28 -7.50 11.57
N ALA A 134 8.35 -7.20 10.83
CA ALA A 134 9.58 -6.63 11.39
C ALA A 134 9.34 -5.27 12.05
N THR A 135 8.58 -4.39 11.39
CA THR A 135 8.28 -3.05 11.94
C THR A 135 7.35 -3.11 13.14
N ALA A 136 6.32 -3.96 13.12
CA ALA A 136 5.47 -4.22 14.28
C ALA A 136 6.28 -4.75 15.47
N PHE A 137 7.25 -5.64 15.24
CA PHE A 137 8.15 -6.11 16.31
C PHE A 137 8.94 -4.94 16.93
N LEU A 138 9.51 -4.07 16.09
CA LEU A 138 10.24 -2.89 16.53
C LEU A 138 9.35 -1.89 17.29
N GLU A 139 8.12 -1.67 16.85
CA GLU A 139 7.19 -0.77 17.51
C GLU A 139 6.68 -1.33 18.85
N GLU A 140 6.21 -2.57 18.86
CA GLU A 140 5.50 -3.15 19.99
C GLU A 140 6.46 -3.62 21.10
N PHE A 141 7.61 -4.21 20.74
CA PHE A 141 8.51 -4.85 21.71
C PHE A 141 9.82 -4.08 21.93
N CYS A 142 10.33 -3.37 20.92
CA CYS A 142 11.50 -2.49 21.10
C CYS A 142 11.08 -1.06 21.52
N GLY A 143 9.83 -0.68 21.27
CA GLY A 143 9.30 0.66 21.58
C GLY A 143 9.75 1.75 20.59
N VAL A 144 10.23 1.37 19.40
CA VAL A 144 10.69 2.31 18.38
C VAL A 144 9.50 3.10 17.82
N ARG A 145 9.67 4.39 17.52
CA ARG A 145 8.66 5.20 16.83
C ARG A 145 9.30 6.03 15.73
N TRP A 146 8.56 6.21 14.64
CA TRP A 146 8.92 7.12 13.54
C TRP A 146 7.84 8.18 13.38
N LEU A 147 8.06 9.32 14.04
CA LEU A 147 7.09 10.42 14.17
C LEU A 147 7.26 11.50 13.09
N ALA A 148 8.47 11.63 12.53
CA ALA A 148 8.77 12.55 11.43
C ALA A 148 9.91 11.98 10.54
N PRO A 149 10.00 12.36 9.26
CA PRO A 149 10.99 11.83 8.31
C PRO A 149 12.38 12.47 8.47
N THR A 150 12.83 12.60 9.70
CA THR A 150 14.15 13.13 10.06
C THR A 150 14.69 12.34 11.25
N PRO A 151 16.01 12.38 11.52
CA PRO A 151 16.56 11.73 12.72
C PRO A 151 15.90 12.19 14.04
N LEU A 152 15.41 13.44 14.10
CA LEU A 152 14.69 13.96 15.28
C LEU A 152 13.30 13.33 15.45
N GLY A 153 12.72 12.80 14.38
CA GLY A 153 11.46 12.07 14.41
C GLY A 153 11.60 10.59 14.75
N GLU A 154 12.83 10.07 14.86
CA GLU A 154 13.09 8.68 15.23
C GLU A 154 13.30 8.57 16.75
N VAL A 155 12.40 7.86 17.42
CA VAL A 155 12.52 7.56 18.85
C VAL A 155 12.97 6.12 19.01
N VAL A 156 14.16 5.91 19.58
CA VAL A 156 14.69 4.58 19.92
C VAL A 156 15.00 4.54 21.42
N PRO A 157 14.12 3.93 22.24
CA PRO A 157 14.33 3.85 23.68
C PRO A 157 15.59 3.04 24.01
N GLN A 158 16.42 3.55 24.92
CA GLN A 158 17.55 2.79 25.44
C GLN A 158 17.04 1.69 26.39
N ARG A 159 17.45 0.45 26.16
CA ARG A 159 17.00 -0.73 26.90
C ARG A 159 18.17 -1.69 27.13
N ARG A 160 18.15 -2.42 28.23
CA ARG A 160 19.10 -3.53 28.46
C ARG A 160 18.56 -4.87 27.96
N ASP A 161 17.24 -5.03 27.99
CA ASP A 161 16.54 -6.27 27.67
C ASP A 161 15.45 -6.01 26.63
N ILE A 162 15.28 -6.97 25.72
CA ILE A 162 14.17 -7.05 24.78
C ILE A 162 13.66 -8.49 24.82
N SER A 163 12.38 -8.64 25.11
CA SER A 163 11.70 -9.93 25.18
C SER A 163 10.29 -9.80 24.61
N VAL A 164 9.73 -10.90 24.13
CA VAL A 164 8.31 -11.01 23.71
C VAL A 164 7.59 -12.03 24.59
N PRO A 165 6.26 -11.97 24.76
CA PRO A 165 5.51 -13.02 25.44
C PRO A 165 5.76 -14.38 24.79
N ASP A 166 5.92 -15.43 25.60
CA ASP A 166 6.15 -16.80 25.12
C ASP A 166 4.90 -17.46 24.52
N ASP A 167 3.73 -16.87 24.76
CA ASP A 167 2.43 -17.23 24.18
C ASP A 167 1.96 -16.26 23.08
N LEU A 168 2.84 -15.37 22.59
CA LEU A 168 2.48 -14.36 21.60
C LEU A 168 1.86 -15.00 20.34
N ASN A 169 0.65 -14.57 20.02
CA ASN A 169 -0.04 -14.93 18.79
C ASN A 169 -0.82 -13.72 18.25
N ARG A 170 -0.14 -12.91 17.45
CA ARG A 170 -0.66 -11.66 16.92
C ARG A 170 -0.83 -11.74 15.41
N VAL A 171 -1.98 -11.25 14.94
CA VAL A 171 -2.27 -11.04 13.51
C VAL A 171 -2.54 -9.56 13.28
N ILE A 172 -1.90 -8.98 12.27
CA ILE A 172 -2.06 -7.58 11.89
C ILE A 172 -2.54 -7.56 10.44
N VAL A 173 -3.74 -7.04 10.21
CA VAL A 173 -4.27 -6.78 8.86
C VAL A 173 -4.52 -5.28 8.75
N PRO A 174 -3.87 -4.59 7.81
CA PRO A 174 -4.08 -3.17 7.63
C PRO A 174 -5.47 -2.90 7.05
N ALA A 175 -6.07 -1.77 7.42
CA ALA A 175 -7.40 -1.38 6.93
C ALA A 175 -7.42 -1.07 5.42
N PHE A 176 -6.33 -0.55 4.88
CA PHE A 176 -6.22 -0.12 3.49
C PHE A 176 -5.11 -0.88 2.77
N GLY A 177 -5.36 -1.23 1.51
CA GLY A 177 -4.37 -1.85 0.63
C GLY A 177 -3.32 -0.89 0.11
N TYR A 178 -3.58 0.42 0.15
CA TYR A 178 -2.57 1.43 -0.11
C TYR A 178 -2.89 2.72 0.64
N ALA A 179 -1.85 3.46 1.03
CA ALA A 179 -1.96 4.84 1.44
C ALA A 179 -0.76 5.59 0.89
N ASN A 180 -1.01 6.50 -0.04
CA ASN A 180 0.03 7.31 -0.68
C ASN A 180 -0.15 8.78 -0.24
N GLY A 181 0.84 9.30 0.48
CA GLY A 181 0.85 10.69 0.97
C GLY A 181 1.87 11.59 0.27
N ARG A 182 2.33 11.23 -0.94
CA ARG A 182 3.48 11.85 -1.63
C ARG A 182 4.77 11.77 -0.80
N LEU A 183 5.17 10.53 -0.50
CA LEU A 183 6.52 10.07 -0.13
C LEU A 183 7.21 10.73 1.08
N ILE A 184 6.47 11.02 2.16
CA ILE A 184 7.02 11.60 3.40
C ILE A 184 8.22 10.77 3.93
N TYR A 185 8.10 9.44 3.97
CA TYR A 185 9.12 8.54 4.54
C TYR A 185 9.96 7.78 3.51
N GLY A 186 9.85 8.16 2.23
CA GLY A 186 10.41 7.39 1.11
C GLY A 186 9.73 6.03 0.92
N VAL A 187 10.25 5.25 -0.03
CA VAL A 187 9.81 3.88 -0.30
C VAL A 187 10.78 2.92 0.38
N ARG A 188 10.28 1.80 0.91
CA ARG A 188 11.10 0.74 1.50
C ARG A 188 11.87 1.17 2.76
N THR A 189 11.21 1.90 3.67
CA THR A 189 11.78 2.28 4.97
C THR A 189 10.93 1.72 6.11
N PRO A 190 11.49 1.43 7.29
CA PRO A 190 10.67 0.92 8.39
C PRO A 190 9.57 1.93 8.78
N ALA A 191 9.88 3.23 8.71
CA ALA A 191 8.94 4.31 8.94
C ALA A 191 7.75 4.30 7.96
N SER A 192 7.96 3.93 6.69
CA SER A 192 6.88 3.86 5.70
C SER A 192 5.89 2.74 6.02
N TYR A 193 6.35 1.59 6.51
CA TYR A 193 5.49 0.47 6.91
C TYR A 193 4.73 0.75 8.21
N ALA A 194 5.43 1.29 9.23
CA ALA A 194 4.88 1.66 10.53
C ALA A 194 3.76 2.70 10.40
N ASN A 195 4.00 3.74 9.61
CA ASN A 195 3.02 4.81 9.37
C ASN A 195 2.04 4.51 8.22
N ASN A 196 2.01 3.27 7.73
CA ASN A 196 1.16 2.83 6.61
C ASN A 196 1.35 3.52 5.25
N PHE A 197 2.35 4.39 5.06
CA PHE A 197 2.70 5.02 3.78
C PHE A 197 3.33 4.03 2.79
N ARG A 198 2.53 3.11 2.23
CA ARG A 198 2.97 2.07 1.30
C ARG A 198 1.85 1.67 0.35
N GLU A 199 2.19 0.89 -0.66
CA GLU A 199 1.25 0.35 -1.64
C GLU A 199 1.33 -1.19 -1.62
N ALA A 200 0.40 -1.83 -0.91
CA ALA A 200 0.34 -3.28 -0.75
C ALA A 200 -0.49 -3.97 -1.85
N LEU A 201 -0.57 -3.37 -3.04
CA LEU A 201 -1.25 -3.91 -4.20
C LEU A 201 -0.62 -3.38 -5.49
N ARG A 202 -0.68 -4.17 -6.55
CA ARG A 202 -0.14 -3.82 -7.87
C ARG A 202 -1.10 -2.88 -8.60
N LEU A 203 -1.07 -1.60 -8.23
CA LEU A 203 -1.82 -0.53 -8.89
C LEU A 203 -0.96 0.22 -9.90
N TYR A 204 -1.38 0.19 -11.15
CA TYR A 204 -0.90 1.12 -12.16
C TYR A 204 -1.66 2.45 -12.06
N THR A 205 -0.92 3.54 -11.88
CA THR A 205 -1.43 4.91 -11.90
C THR A 205 -0.45 5.82 -12.62
N ALA A 206 -0.98 6.81 -13.37
CA ALA A 206 -0.19 7.86 -14.00
C ALA A 206 -0.35 9.19 -13.26
N GLY A 207 -0.46 9.14 -11.93
CA GLY A 207 -0.62 10.33 -11.09
C GLY A 207 -2.00 10.97 -11.17
N GLY A 208 -3.02 10.24 -11.65
CA GLY A 208 -4.40 10.72 -11.74
C GLY A 208 -4.93 10.92 -13.16
N HIS A 209 -4.10 10.83 -14.21
CA HIS A 209 -4.49 11.21 -15.57
C HIS A 209 -3.93 10.25 -16.63
N THR A 210 -4.57 9.10 -16.83
CA THR A 210 -4.06 8.05 -17.73
C THR A 210 -4.45 8.21 -19.19
N TRP A 211 -5.47 9.01 -19.52
CA TRP A 211 -5.82 9.31 -20.91
C TRP A 211 -4.65 9.79 -21.78
N PRO A 212 -3.85 10.80 -21.38
CA PRO A 212 -2.70 11.25 -22.17
C PRO A 212 -1.55 10.22 -22.21
N VAL A 213 -1.58 9.18 -21.38
CA VAL A 213 -0.62 8.07 -21.44
C VAL A 213 -1.03 7.04 -22.49
N PHE A 214 -2.32 6.72 -22.56
CA PHE A 214 -2.85 5.74 -23.50
C PHE A 214 -3.11 6.31 -24.91
N VAL A 215 -3.45 7.60 -24.98
CA VAL A 215 -3.61 8.35 -26.25
C VAL A 215 -2.70 9.59 -26.21
N PRO A 216 -1.37 9.40 -26.28
CA PRO A 216 -0.43 10.51 -26.22
C PRO A 216 -0.55 11.43 -27.44
N LEU A 217 -0.56 12.73 -27.16
CA LEU A 217 -0.67 13.81 -28.15
C LEU A 217 0.39 13.67 -29.24
N GLU A 218 1.63 13.42 -28.84
CA GLU A 218 2.81 13.36 -29.72
C GLU A 218 2.74 12.20 -30.70
N ARG A 219 1.98 11.16 -30.37
CA ARG A 219 1.85 9.98 -31.22
C ARG A 219 0.71 10.12 -32.21
N TYR A 220 -0.38 10.77 -31.80
CA TYR A 220 -1.65 10.70 -32.53
C TYR A 220 -2.12 12.03 -33.11
N TYR A 221 -1.63 13.18 -32.66
CA TYR A 221 -2.24 14.46 -33.05
C TYR A 221 -2.07 14.81 -34.53
N GLU A 222 -0.91 14.53 -35.13
CA GLU A 222 -0.66 14.86 -36.53
C GLU A 222 -1.54 14.05 -37.50
N GLU A 223 -1.67 12.75 -37.26
CA GLU A 223 -2.43 11.84 -38.11
C GLU A 223 -3.92 11.75 -37.74
N HIS A 224 -4.23 11.90 -36.45
CA HIS A 224 -5.56 11.72 -35.85
C HIS A 224 -5.97 12.87 -34.92
N PRO A 225 -6.00 14.13 -35.41
CA PRO A 225 -6.42 15.26 -34.60
C PRO A 225 -7.86 15.12 -34.07
N GLU A 226 -8.70 14.30 -34.71
CA GLU A 226 -10.07 13.99 -34.30
C GLU A 226 -10.19 13.20 -32.99
N TYR A 227 -9.09 12.62 -32.49
CA TYR A 227 -9.06 11.98 -31.17
C TYR A 227 -9.11 13.00 -30.04
N PHE A 228 -8.70 14.23 -30.31
CA PHE A 228 -8.59 15.28 -29.31
C PHE A 228 -9.84 16.17 -29.30
N ALA A 229 -10.12 16.80 -28.16
CA ALA A 229 -11.29 17.66 -28.00
C ALA A 229 -11.33 18.74 -29.08
N LEU A 230 -12.51 18.93 -29.70
CA LEU A 230 -12.82 20.14 -30.45
C LEU A 230 -13.11 21.25 -29.43
N ILE A 231 -12.46 22.40 -29.55
CA ILE A 231 -12.60 23.53 -28.64
C ILE A 231 -12.59 24.79 -29.50
N ASN A 232 -13.65 25.61 -29.44
CA ASN A 232 -13.78 26.82 -30.24
C ASN A 232 -13.52 26.58 -31.75
N GLY A 233 -14.02 25.45 -32.27
CA GLY A 233 -13.85 25.07 -33.68
C GLY A 233 -12.48 24.48 -34.05
N GLN A 234 -11.55 24.32 -33.11
CA GLN A 234 -10.21 23.77 -33.36
C GLN A 234 -9.94 22.51 -32.54
N ARG A 235 -9.23 21.54 -33.12
CA ARG A 235 -8.80 20.34 -32.38
C ARG A 235 -7.70 20.72 -31.40
N SER A 236 -7.79 20.18 -30.19
CA SER A 236 -6.91 20.60 -29.11
C SER A 236 -5.52 19.98 -29.24
N ASN A 237 -4.52 20.83 -29.45
CA ASN A 237 -3.11 20.44 -29.41
C ASN A 237 -2.53 20.56 -27.98
N SER A 238 -3.15 19.90 -27.00
CA SER A 238 -2.69 19.95 -25.61
C SER A 238 -2.98 18.65 -24.87
N ARG A 239 -1.97 18.11 -24.18
CA ARG A 239 -2.10 16.93 -23.30
C ARG A 239 -3.07 17.14 -22.13
N MET A 240 -3.32 18.40 -21.77
CA MET A 240 -4.17 18.74 -20.64
C MET A 240 -5.65 18.59 -20.97
N ASN A 241 -6.06 18.83 -22.21
CA ASN A 241 -7.48 18.83 -22.55
C ASN A 241 -8.01 17.41 -22.74
N HIS A 242 -9.33 17.25 -22.64
CA HIS A 242 -9.94 15.94 -22.80
C HIS A 242 -9.79 15.41 -24.23
N LEU A 243 -9.95 14.10 -24.36
CA LEU A 243 -10.13 13.44 -25.64
C LEU A 243 -11.59 13.56 -26.11
N CYS A 244 -11.84 13.30 -27.40
CA CYS A 244 -13.18 13.18 -27.95
C CYS A 244 -13.80 11.84 -27.50
N THR A 245 -14.62 11.86 -26.45
CA THR A 245 -15.17 10.64 -25.83
C THR A 245 -16.17 9.88 -26.68
N THR A 246 -16.72 10.51 -27.73
CA THR A 246 -17.60 9.86 -28.71
C THR A 246 -16.87 9.31 -29.92
N ASN A 247 -15.55 9.48 -30.01
CA ASN A 247 -14.76 8.86 -31.08
C ASN A 247 -14.53 7.37 -30.72
N PRO A 248 -14.94 6.40 -31.56
CA PRO A 248 -14.81 4.99 -31.26
C PRO A 248 -13.36 4.53 -31.10
N ASP A 249 -12.41 5.14 -31.82
CA ASP A 249 -10.98 4.80 -31.71
C ASP A 249 -10.36 5.28 -30.41
N VAL A 250 -10.79 6.45 -29.89
CA VAL A 250 -10.38 6.90 -28.55
C VAL A 250 -10.80 5.87 -27.50
N LYS A 251 -12.06 5.40 -27.55
CA LYS A 251 -12.53 4.35 -26.63
C LYS A 251 -11.70 3.07 -26.76
N ARG A 252 -11.42 2.65 -27.99
CA ARG A 252 -10.61 1.46 -28.29
C ARG A 252 -9.21 1.57 -27.70
N LEU A 253 -8.50 2.68 -27.93
CA LEU A 253 -7.14 2.92 -27.44
C LEU A 253 -7.08 2.96 -25.90
N LEU A 254 -8.04 3.61 -25.25
CA LEU A 254 -8.13 3.62 -23.78
C LEU A 254 -8.34 2.22 -23.22
N LEU A 255 -9.21 1.42 -23.84
CA LEU A 255 -9.48 0.04 -23.46
C LEU A 255 -8.24 -0.85 -23.67
N GLU A 256 -7.56 -0.73 -24.80
CA GLU A 256 -6.31 -1.45 -25.11
C GLU A 256 -5.22 -1.10 -24.10
N GLY A 257 -5.01 0.18 -23.82
CA GLY A 257 -4.03 0.64 -22.84
C GLY A 257 -4.31 0.07 -21.44
N LEU A 258 -5.58 0.08 -21.01
CA LEU A 258 -5.98 -0.45 -19.71
C LEU A 258 -5.81 -1.98 -19.63
N ARG A 259 -6.21 -2.71 -20.67
CA ARG A 259 -6.01 -4.18 -20.76
C ARG A 259 -4.54 -4.54 -20.75
N GLY A 260 -3.71 -3.82 -21.51
CA GLY A 260 -2.27 -4.03 -21.52
C GLY A 260 -1.64 -3.91 -20.12
N LYS A 261 -2.15 -3.05 -19.25
CA LYS A 261 -1.70 -3.00 -17.84
C LYS A 261 -2.11 -4.22 -17.03
N PHE A 262 -3.28 -4.79 -17.27
CA PHE A 262 -3.62 -6.07 -16.65
C PHE A 262 -2.72 -7.20 -17.14
N ASP A 263 -2.42 -7.24 -18.44
CA ASP A 263 -1.53 -8.22 -19.06
C ASP A 263 -0.08 -8.09 -18.58
N GLU A 264 0.38 -6.87 -18.26
CA GLU A 264 1.67 -6.61 -17.60
C GLU A 264 1.72 -7.14 -16.15
N GLY A 265 0.60 -7.58 -15.58
CA GLY A 265 0.53 -8.18 -14.24
C GLY A 265 -0.02 -7.27 -13.16
N TYR A 266 -0.47 -6.05 -13.48
CA TYR A 266 -1.14 -5.19 -12.50
C TYR A 266 -2.49 -5.78 -12.09
N ASP A 267 -2.86 -5.65 -10.83
CA ASP A 267 -4.16 -6.07 -10.31
C ASP A 267 -5.20 -4.99 -10.56
N TRP A 268 -4.78 -3.74 -10.39
CA TRP A 268 -5.60 -2.56 -10.55
C TRP A 268 -4.94 -1.62 -11.56
N ALA A 269 -5.73 -0.97 -12.40
CA ALA A 269 -5.20 0.00 -13.36
C ALA A 269 -6.11 1.21 -13.46
N GLN A 270 -5.50 2.39 -13.43
CA GLN A 270 -6.21 3.66 -13.45
C GLN A 270 -6.78 3.98 -14.83
N LEU A 271 -8.05 4.38 -14.87
CA LEU A 271 -8.70 5.00 -16.02
C LEU A 271 -9.21 6.37 -15.58
N ALA A 272 -8.49 7.42 -15.97
CA ALA A 272 -8.81 8.78 -15.55
C ALA A 272 -8.56 9.78 -16.67
N GLN A 273 -9.48 10.75 -16.77
CA GLN A 273 -9.48 11.82 -17.76
C GLN A 273 -8.26 12.74 -17.64
N SER A 274 -7.96 13.49 -18.70
CA SER A 274 -6.92 14.53 -18.68
C SER A 274 -7.26 15.65 -17.68
N ASP A 275 -6.24 16.31 -17.13
CA ASP A 275 -6.38 17.21 -15.98
C ASP A 275 -6.89 18.63 -16.30
N GLY A 276 -6.91 19.03 -17.57
CA GLY A 276 -7.33 20.37 -17.99
C GLY A 276 -8.84 20.61 -17.98
N TYR A 277 -9.65 19.55 -17.82
CA TYR A 277 -11.13 19.57 -17.73
C TYR A 277 -11.89 20.23 -18.88
N ARG A 278 -11.20 20.63 -19.96
CA ARG A 278 -11.84 21.19 -21.15
C ARG A 278 -12.46 20.07 -21.95
N ARG A 279 -13.80 20.06 -22.02
CA ARG A 279 -14.59 19.09 -22.77
C ARG A 279 -14.41 19.25 -24.28
N CYS A 280 -14.76 18.21 -25.03
CA CYS A 280 -14.89 18.25 -26.48
C CYS A 280 -16.25 18.83 -26.89
N GLU A 281 -16.26 19.85 -27.74
CA GLU A 281 -17.44 20.59 -28.19
C GLU A 281 -18.00 20.09 -29.54
N CYS A 282 -17.57 18.89 -29.97
CA CYS A 282 -18.10 18.33 -31.23
C CYS A 282 -19.59 17.96 -31.07
N PRO A 283 -20.38 17.96 -32.16
CA PRO A 283 -21.82 17.72 -32.09
C PRO A 283 -22.20 16.40 -31.39
N ASN A 284 -21.41 15.34 -31.61
CA ASN A 284 -21.65 14.05 -30.97
C ASN A 284 -21.44 14.11 -29.46
N CYS A 285 -20.37 14.77 -28.99
CA CYS A 285 -20.11 14.93 -27.56
C CYS A 285 -21.16 15.85 -26.90
N GLU A 286 -21.55 16.94 -27.56
CA GLU A 286 -22.56 17.87 -27.02
C GLU A 286 -23.97 17.28 -26.97
N ALA A 287 -24.26 16.24 -27.78
CA ALA A 287 -25.50 15.48 -27.71
C ALA A 287 -25.57 14.51 -26.51
N MET A 288 -24.45 14.24 -25.81
CA MET A 288 -24.39 13.25 -24.73
C MET A 288 -24.83 13.78 -23.37
N ASP A 289 -24.65 15.09 -23.13
CA ASP A 289 -24.95 15.76 -21.87
C ASP A 289 -25.03 17.29 -22.01
N ASN A 290 -25.44 17.93 -20.91
CA ASN A 290 -25.48 19.38 -20.74
C ASN A 290 -24.29 19.93 -19.93
N TYR A 291 -23.20 19.15 -19.77
CA TYR A 291 -21.99 19.65 -19.14
C TYR A 291 -21.31 20.64 -20.09
N ARG A 292 -21.15 21.90 -19.67
CA ARG A 292 -20.59 22.98 -20.50
C ARG A 292 -19.33 23.58 -19.93
N GLU A 293 -19.35 23.89 -18.64
CA GLU A 293 -18.28 24.62 -17.98
C GLU A 293 -17.78 23.86 -16.77
N TRP A 294 -16.48 23.97 -16.52
CA TRP A 294 -15.87 23.58 -15.27
C TRP A 294 -15.87 24.78 -14.31
N GLY A 295 -16.23 24.54 -13.06
CA GLY A 295 -16.21 25.53 -11.98
C GLY A 295 -15.69 24.95 -10.68
N ARG A 296 -15.62 25.77 -9.64
CA ARG A 296 -15.21 25.38 -8.29
C ARG A 296 -16.22 25.85 -7.25
N GLY A 297 -16.19 25.23 -6.07
CA GLY A 297 -17.04 25.58 -4.94
C GLY A 297 -18.44 24.95 -4.97
N ASP A 298 -19.16 25.12 -3.87
CA ASP A 298 -20.41 24.42 -3.58
C ASP A 298 -21.49 24.61 -4.64
N ALA A 299 -21.70 25.85 -5.09
CA ALA A 299 -22.72 26.15 -6.09
C ALA A 299 -22.45 25.42 -7.41
N PHE A 300 -21.18 25.27 -7.79
CA PHE A 300 -20.84 24.51 -8.98
C PHE A 300 -21.02 23.00 -8.71
N LEU A 301 -20.41 22.47 -7.67
CA LEU A 301 -20.40 21.02 -7.41
C LEU A 301 -21.80 20.47 -7.13
N PHE A 302 -22.53 21.08 -6.20
CA PHE A 302 -23.78 20.53 -5.66
C PHE A 302 -25.05 21.05 -6.32
N LYS A 303 -24.92 22.00 -7.26
CA LYS A 303 -26.03 22.45 -8.11
C LYS A 303 -25.72 22.24 -9.58
N THR A 304 -24.80 23.00 -10.16
CA THR A 304 -24.54 22.96 -11.61
C THR A 304 -24.12 21.58 -12.10
N LEU A 305 -23.09 20.99 -11.48
CA LEU A 305 -22.55 19.68 -11.86
C LEU A 305 -23.47 18.53 -11.43
N ALA A 306 -24.17 18.67 -10.30
CA ALA A 306 -25.16 17.69 -9.84
C ALA A 306 -26.38 17.60 -10.77
N GLU A 307 -26.84 18.74 -11.29
CA GLU A 307 -27.92 18.82 -12.27
C GLU A 307 -27.44 18.40 -13.67
N ASN A 308 -26.19 18.69 -14.02
CA ASN A 308 -25.59 18.47 -15.34
C ASN A 308 -24.24 17.75 -15.24
N PRO A 309 -24.20 16.47 -14.82
CA PRO A 309 -22.96 15.72 -14.69
C PRO A 309 -22.31 15.48 -16.06
N CYS A 310 -21.01 15.21 -16.06
CA CYS A 310 -20.24 14.92 -17.27
C CYS A 310 -20.50 13.49 -17.78
N GLU A 311 -21.73 13.23 -18.25
CA GLU A 311 -22.15 11.89 -18.69
C GLU A 311 -21.25 11.31 -19.77
N ARG A 312 -20.72 12.13 -20.67
CA ARG A 312 -19.84 11.66 -21.74
C ARG A 312 -18.57 10.97 -21.22
N VAL A 313 -18.03 11.40 -20.08
CA VAL A 313 -16.87 10.77 -19.43
C VAL A 313 -17.33 9.58 -18.59
N LEU A 314 -18.38 9.75 -17.79
CA LEU A 314 -18.90 8.70 -16.90
C LEU A 314 -19.38 7.46 -17.68
N LYS A 315 -20.12 7.66 -18.77
CA LYS A 315 -20.58 6.57 -19.66
C LYS A 315 -19.41 5.89 -20.37
N LEU A 316 -18.42 6.65 -20.84
CA LEU A 316 -17.21 6.09 -21.45
C LEU A 316 -16.44 5.20 -20.46
N HIS A 317 -16.19 5.70 -19.25
CA HIS A 317 -15.51 4.93 -18.19
C HIS A 317 -16.29 3.67 -17.81
N ARG A 318 -17.62 3.78 -17.68
CA ARG A 318 -18.48 2.62 -17.37
C ARG A 318 -18.42 1.56 -18.46
N ASP A 319 -18.48 1.96 -19.72
CA ASP A 319 -18.40 1.04 -20.87
C ASP A 319 -17.04 0.33 -20.91
N ILE A 320 -15.93 1.05 -20.74
CA ILE A 320 -14.59 0.45 -20.68
C ILE A 320 -14.49 -0.52 -19.50
N ALA A 321 -15.00 -0.14 -18.33
CA ALA A 321 -14.98 -1.00 -17.15
C ALA A 321 -15.75 -2.32 -17.35
N GLU A 322 -16.93 -2.28 -17.99
CA GLU A 322 -17.70 -3.47 -18.35
C GLU A 322 -16.94 -4.36 -19.34
N GLN A 323 -16.27 -3.76 -20.32
CA GLN A 323 -15.44 -4.51 -21.28
C GLN A 323 -14.22 -5.15 -20.62
N CYS A 324 -13.59 -4.46 -19.65
CA CYS A 324 -12.52 -5.03 -18.85
C CYS A 324 -13.02 -6.15 -17.93
N ARG A 325 -14.22 -6.04 -17.35
CA ARG A 325 -14.80 -7.10 -16.52
C ARG A 325 -14.96 -8.40 -17.28
N ARG A 326 -15.30 -8.33 -18.57
CA ARG A 326 -15.45 -9.50 -19.45
C ARG A 326 -14.11 -10.15 -19.79
N SER A 327 -13.06 -9.36 -20.07
CA SER A 327 -11.76 -9.88 -20.48
C SER A 327 -10.84 -10.21 -19.30
N HIS A 328 -11.00 -9.53 -18.17
CA HIS A 328 -10.14 -9.58 -16.98
C HIS A 328 -10.99 -9.59 -15.69
N PRO A 329 -11.78 -10.65 -15.43
CA PRO A 329 -12.78 -10.67 -14.35
C PRO A 329 -12.21 -10.49 -12.94
N ASN A 330 -10.93 -10.81 -12.72
CA ASN A 330 -10.26 -10.71 -11.43
C ASN A 330 -9.52 -9.38 -11.22
N LYS A 331 -9.62 -8.44 -12.17
CA LYS A 331 -8.88 -7.17 -12.15
C LYS A 331 -9.80 -6.01 -11.84
N LYS A 332 -9.25 -4.92 -11.30
CA LYS A 332 -10.02 -3.72 -10.96
C LYS A 332 -9.66 -2.53 -11.85
N VAL A 333 -10.68 -1.81 -12.29
CA VAL A 333 -10.54 -0.49 -12.91
C VAL A 333 -10.60 0.55 -11.80
N HIS A 334 -9.52 1.32 -11.66
CA HIS A 334 -9.41 2.38 -10.68
C HIS A 334 -9.82 3.70 -11.34
N LEU A 335 -10.95 4.27 -10.92
CA LEU A 335 -11.46 5.53 -11.46
C LEU A 335 -11.11 6.69 -10.54
N LEU A 336 -10.91 7.86 -11.12
CA LEU A 336 -10.74 9.10 -10.37
C LEU A 336 -12.05 9.89 -10.38
N SER A 337 -12.66 10.07 -9.21
CA SER A 337 -13.78 11.00 -9.00
C SER A 337 -13.21 12.38 -8.69
N TYR A 338 -12.96 13.14 -9.75
CA TYR A 338 -12.19 14.38 -9.68
C TYR A 338 -12.59 15.32 -10.80
N GLY A 339 -12.76 16.59 -10.43
CA GLY A 339 -13.14 17.61 -11.38
C GLY A 339 -14.52 17.29 -12.01
N PRO A 340 -14.61 17.14 -13.35
CA PRO A 340 -15.87 16.88 -14.06
C PRO A 340 -16.60 15.60 -13.66
N THR A 341 -15.93 14.65 -13.01
CA THR A 341 -16.50 13.36 -12.59
C THR A 341 -16.84 13.30 -11.10
N THR A 342 -16.77 14.43 -10.38
CA THR A 342 -17.05 14.48 -8.94
C THR A 342 -18.49 14.09 -8.60
N MET A 343 -19.47 14.54 -9.38
CA MET A 343 -20.87 14.15 -9.18
C MET A 343 -21.20 12.88 -9.98
N PRO A 344 -22.02 11.98 -9.43
CA PRO A 344 -22.40 10.74 -10.10
C PRO A 344 -23.22 10.98 -11.36
N SER A 345 -23.29 9.95 -12.20
CA SER A 345 -24.15 9.95 -13.38
C SER A 345 -25.63 10.02 -12.95
N ARG A 346 -26.45 10.69 -13.75
CA ARG A 346 -27.91 10.62 -13.71
C ARG A 346 -28.46 9.57 -14.67
N ALA A 347 -27.62 9.00 -15.54
CA ALA A 347 -27.98 7.99 -16.53
C ALA A 347 -27.81 6.55 -16.04
N PHE A 348 -27.11 6.31 -14.94
CA PHE A 348 -26.96 5.00 -14.32
C PHE A 348 -26.68 5.11 -12.82
N ASP A 349 -27.13 4.11 -12.05
CA ASP A 349 -27.03 4.15 -10.59
C ASP A 349 -25.68 3.65 -10.05
N LYS A 350 -24.96 2.82 -10.83
CA LYS A 350 -23.68 2.24 -10.43
C LYS A 350 -22.76 1.86 -11.58
N PHE A 351 -21.45 1.93 -11.29
CA PHE A 351 -20.41 1.26 -12.07
C PHE A 351 -20.43 -0.27 -11.82
N PRO A 352 -19.84 -1.09 -12.72
CA PRO A 352 -19.68 -2.52 -12.47
C PRO A 352 -18.82 -2.83 -11.24
N ASP A 353 -18.97 -4.03 -10.70
CA ASP A 353 -18.31 -4.50 -9.46
C ASP A 353 -16.78 -4.63 -9.55
N ASN A 354 -16.21 -4.54 -10.75
CA ASN A 354 -14.79 -4.44 -11.00
C ASN A 354 -14.25 -3.00 -10.91
N VAL A 355 -15.04 -2.02 -10.48
CA VAL A 355 -14.59 -0.63 -10.34
C VAL A 355 -14.31 -0.29 -8.88
N VAL A 356 -13.20 0.44 -8.66
CA VAL A 356 -12.91 1.14 -7.41
C VAL A 356 -12.77 2.62 -7.73
N VAL A 357 -13.49 3.47 -7.02
CA VAL A 357 -13.48 4.92 -7.24
C VAL A 357 -12.63 5.58 -6.16
N GLU A 358 -11.59 6.31 -6.58
CA GLU A 358 -10.82 7.20 -5.73
C GLU A 358 -11.50 8.57 -5.68
N LEU A 359 -12.03 8.91 -4.51
CA LEU A 359 -12.67 10.20 -4.27
C LEU A 359 -11.61 11.26 -3.96
N CYS A 360 -11.60 12.34 -4.74
CA CYS A 360 -10.65 13.46 -4.55
C CYS A 360 -11.25 14.63 -3.77
N ASN A 361 -12.51 14.51 -3.35
CA ASN A 361 -13.18 15.50 -2.52
C ASN A 361 -13.45 14.88 -1.13
N THR A 362 -13.11 15.62 -0.08
CA THR A 362 -13.31 15.21 1.31
C THR A 362 -14.66 15.69 1.88
N ASP A 363 -15.47 16.38 1.09
CA ASP A 363 -16.80 16.84 1.49
C ASP A 363 -17.74 15.64 1.69
N PRO A 364 -18.36 15.47 2.86
CA PRO A 364 -19.26 14.36 3.15
C PRO A 364 -20.48 14.24 2.24
N ARG A 365 -20.84 15.29 1.49
CA ARG A 365 -21.93 15.23 0.49
C ARG A 365 -21.53 14.52 -0.80
N VAL A 366 -20.23 14.32 -1.04
CA VAL A 366 -19.68 13.57 -2.17
C VAL A 366 -19.43 12.11 -1.80
N LEU A 367 -19.15 11.84 -0.52
CA LEU A 367 -19.05 10.48 0.05
C LEU A 367 -20.43 9.80 0.08
#